data_AF-A0A957ARR0-F1
#
_entry.id   AF-A0A957ARR0-F1
#
_cell.length_a   1.000
_cell.length_b   1.000
_cell.length_c   1.000
_cell.angle_alpha   90.00
_cell.angle_beta   90.00
_cell.angle_gamma   90.00
#
_symmetry.space_group_name_H-M   'P 1'
#
loop_
_entity.id
_entity.type
_entity.pdbx_description
1 polymer ?
#
loop_
_entity_poly.entity_id
_entity_poly.type
_entity_poly.pdbx_seq_one_letter_code
_entity_poly.pdbx_strand_id
1 'polypeptide(L)'
;MYARDTKKLLRFGLVMVIFLIAATACFPDYNGVFINMDTVGTTSDGVNYDKNDILFLDLAGGNSPVANYTSNWITVFDGEDYGLNDTKHDLSAFSFNEQTFDYIFLGNELDTDEELYLSFEANRTKIPGIFPTWVYGQDIVKFTNGAANYDGYEYEMFFDGSDVGLTTMSEKVDGISVWPPEYYEVLAADVDFPYDCNAGVIFLSTRGRYRVNNNQGGFLVGDGSDVLAFCATNLGYNTAGFWFRAFDGSEANIDPPNALTGLDVIDVDYYGITSNVDSGTIDNGITFLFTPRRDFTGDTEGGGTLYGQASELNAGIKDGNHHYLDGPFWNFNEDGSYPAVNGFVENISLLDMPSFP
;
A
#
# COMPACT_ATOMS: atom_id res chain seq x y z
N MET A 1 -6.58 24.28 -33.09
CA MET A 1 -5.25 24.60 -32.56
C MET A 1 -5.18 23.89 -31.21
N TYR A 2 -4.48 22.76 -31.19
CA TYR A 2 -4.42 21.81 -30.08
C TYR A 2 -3.95 22.51 -28.80
N ALA A 3 -4.84 22.65 -27.81
CA ALA A 3 -4.43 22.86 -26.43
C ALA A 3 -3.86 21.51 -25.98
N ARG A 4 -2.53 21.42 -25.99
CA ARG A 4 -1.80 20.24 -25.54
C ARG A 4 -1.96 20.17 -24.03
N ASP A 5 -2.55 19.09 -23.57
CA ASP A 5 -2.96 18.84 -22.19
C ASP A 5 -1.73 18.86 -21.25
N THR A 6 -1.45 20.02 -20.66
CA THR A 6 -0.31 20.23 -19.75
C THR A 6 -0.42 19.42 -18.45
N LYS A 7 -1.60 18.86 -18.15
CA LYS A 7 -1.83 17.99 -16.99
C LYS A 7 -1.22 16.59 -17.17
N LYS A 8 -1.22 16.06 -18.40
CA LYS A 8 -0.63 14.76 -18.73
C LYS A 8 0.90 14.74 -18.61
N LEU A 9 1.56 15.85 -18.94
CA LEU A 9 3.02 16.00 -18.84
C LEU A 9 3.53 16.19 -17.40
N LEU A 10 2.68 16.65 -16.48
CA LEU A 10 3.03 16.80 -15.06
C LEU A 10 2.92 15.46 -14.31
N ARG A 11 1.88 14.65 -14.63
CA ARG A 11 1.61 13.35 -13.99
C ARG A 11 2.57 12.24 -14.46
N PHE A 12 2.89 12.18 -15.76
CA PHE A 12 3.98 11.32 -16.27
C PHE A 12 5.37 11.79 -15.79
N GLY A 13 5.50 13.09 -15.50
CA GLY A 13 6.67 13.66 -14.86
C GLY A 13 6.87 13.09 -13.46
N LEU A 14 5.81 12.94 -12.66
CA LEU A 14 5.87 12.50 -11.26
C LEU A 14 6.46 11.08 -11.11
N VAL A 15 5.95 10.09 -11.85
CA VAL A 15 6.42 8.68 -11.73
C VAL A 15 7.83 8.47 -12.29
N MET A 16 8.22 9.19 -13.35
CA MET A 16 9.61 9.18 -13.84
C MET A 16 10.55 10.01 -12.96
N VAL A 17 10.07 11.08 -12.31
CA VAL A 17 10.83 11.91 -11.35
C VAL A 17 11.08 11.15 -10.05
N ILE A 18 10.14 10.30 -9.63
CA ILE A 18 10.27 9.40 -8.46
C ILE A 18 11.54 8.52 -8.57
N PHE A 19 12.00 8.18 -9.77
CA PHE A 19 13.25 7.43 -9.98
C PHE A 19 14.44 8.23 -10.55
N LEU A 20 14.24 9.44 -11.10
CA LEU A 20 15.30 10.17 -11.83
C LEU A 20 15.92 11.37 -11.09
N ILE A 21 15.42 11.78 -9.91
CA ILE A 21 15.98 12.91 -9.15
C ILE A 21 16.90 12.42 -8.04
N ALA A 22 18.10 11.96 -8.42
CA ALA A 22 19.23 11.80 -7.51
C ALA A 22 20.33 12.87 -7.71
N ALA A 23 20.07 13.95 -8.47
CA ALA A 23 21.17 14.79 -8.98
C ALA A 23 21.10 16.32 -8.75
N THR A 24 19.96 16.98 -8.48
CA THR A 24 19.98 18.45 -8.29
C THR A 24 18.85 18.99 -7.39
N ALA A 25 19.21 19.23 -6.12
CA ALA A 25 18.72 20.24 -5.17
C ALA A 25 17.19 20.52 -5.04
N CYS A 26 16.70 20.20 -3.82
CA CYS A 26 15.74 20.95 -3.00
C CYS A 26 14.23 20.70 -3.23
N PHE A 27 13.77 19.46 -3.08
CA PHE A 27 12.41 19.02 -2.62
C PHE A 27 12.58 17.60 -2.03
N PRO A 28 11.72 17.11 -1.10
CA PRO A 28 12.05 15.97 -0.24
C PRO A 28 12.39 14.72 -1.06
N ASP A 29 13.58 14.17 -0.79
CA ASP A 29 14.02 12.89 -1.32
C ASP A 29 13.03 11.81 -0.84
N TYR A 30 12.29 11.18 -1.76
CA TYR A 30 11.44 10.01 -1.45
C TYR A 30 12.35 8.82 -1.13
N ASN A 31 12.69 8.62 0.14
CA ASN A 31 13.87 7.85 0.55
C ASN A 31 13.59 6.46 1.12
N GLY A 32 12.49 5.81 0.74
CA GLY A 32 12.19 4.49 1.30
C GLY A 32 11.26 3.63 0.48
N VAL A 33 11.75 2.46 0.07
CA VAL A 33 10.91 1.37 -0.43
C VAL A 33 10.90 0.28 0.63
N PHE A 34 9.72 0.00 1.17
CA PHE A 34 9.51 -1.13 2.07
C PHE A 34 8.93 -2.29 1.29
N ILE A 35 9.35 -3.51 1.65
CA ILE A 35 8.85 -4.73 1.05
C ILE A 35 8.63 -5.83 2.07
N ASN A 36 7.74 -6.76 1.75
CA ASN A 36 7.61 -8.05 2.42
C ASN A 36 7.61 -9.17 1.38
N MET A 37 8.04 -10.37 1.79
CA MET A 37 8.38 -11.48 0.91
C MET A 37 7.45 -12.69 1.12
N ASP A 38 7.01 -13.37 0.05
CA ASP A 38 6.24 -14.65 0.15
C ASP A 38 7.15 -15.87 0.35
N THR A 39 8.44 -15.67 0.56
CA THR A 39 9.39 -16.76 0.75
C THR A 39 10.40 -16.38 1.81
N VAL A 40 10.95 -17.39 2.51
CA VAL A 40 12.16 -17.22 3.31
C VAL A 40 13.37 -17.16 2.39
N GLY A 41 14.29 -16.24 2.62
CA GLY A 41 15.45 -16.08 1.74
C GLY A 41 16.53 -15.14 2.24
N THR A 42 17.40 -14.75 1.31
CA THR A 42 18.51 -13.84 1.56
C THR A 42 18.72 -12.93 0.34
N THR A 43 18.75 -11.62 0.56
CA THR A 43 19.05 -10.63 -0.48
C THR A 43 20.48 -10.80 -1.00
N SER A 44 20.78 -10.23 -2.16
CA SER A 44 22.11 -10.35 -2.79
C SER A 44 23.23 -9.62 -2.01
N ASP A 45 22.87 -8.65 -1.17
CA ASP A 45 23.75 -7.97 -0.21
C ASP A 45 23.77 -8.62 1.19
N GLY A 46 23.02 -9.71 1.40
CA GLY A 46 23.19 -10.62 2.53
C GLY A 46 22.22 -10.48 3.69
N VAL A 47 21.11 -9.76 3.52
CA VAL A 47 20.04 -9.64 4.52
C VAL A 47 19.15 -10.88 4.45
N ASN A 48 19.05 -11.63 5.55
CA ASN A 48 18.08 -12.72 5.66
C ASN A 48 16.70 -12.14 5.94
N TYR A 49 15.67 -12.81 5.43
CA TYR A 49 14.29 -12.44 5.67
C TYR A 49 13.40 -13.68 5.75
N ASP A 50 12.40 -13.60 6.63
CA ASP A 50 11.26 -14.49 6.73
C ASP A 50 10.00 -13.82 6.14
N LYS A 51 8.87 -14.55 6.14
CA LYS A 51 7.61 -14.09 5.50
C LYS A 51 6.84 -13.05 6.31
N ASN A 52 7.26 -12.82 7.54
CA ASN A 52 6.70 -11.87 8.48
C ASN A 52 7.62 -10.68 8.74
N ASP A 53 8.69 -10.57 7.96
CA ASP A 53 9.62 -9.45 8.03
C ASP A 53 9.23 -8.36 7.03
N ILE A 54 9.62 -7.12 7.36
CA ILE A 54 9.58 -6.00 6.43
C ILE A 54 11.01 -5.50 6.25
N LEU A 55 11.43 -5.44 4.98
CA LEU A 55 12.72 -4.90 4.59
C LEU A 55 12.54 -3.48 4.07
N PHE A 56 13.55 -2.65 4.26
CA PHE A 56 13.65 -1.30 3.73
C PHE A 56 14.89 -1.17 2.85
N LEU A 57 14.73 -0.54 1.69
CA LEU A 57 15.87 -0.16 0.85
C LEU A 57 16.43 1.17 1.34
N ASP A 58 17.57 1.12 2.03
CA ASP A 58 18.36 2.31 2.34
C ASP A 58 19.08 2.78 1.07
N LEU A 59 18.72 3.95 0.57
CA LEU A 59 19.24 4.49 -0.68
C LEU A 59 20.59 5.20 -0.47
N ALA A 60 21.58 4.82 -1.28
CA ALA A 60 22.84 5.55 -1.35
C ALA A 60 22.64 6.98 -1.84
N GLY A 61 22.76 7.96 -0.93
CA GLY A 61 22.76 9.38 -1.29
C GLY A 61 21.91 10.29 -0.42
N GLY A 62 21.15 9.78 0.56
CA GLY A 62 20.42 10.59 1.53
C GLY A 62 21.38 11.47 2.35
N ASN A 63 21.70 12.67 1.88
CA ASN A 63 22.60 13.68 2.48
C ASN A 63 23.95 13.19 3.07
N SER A 64 24.35 11.95 2.84
CA SER A 64 25.53 11.35 3.46
C SER A 64 26.80 11.91 2.81
N PRO A 65 27.70 12.57 3.56
CA PRO A 65 28.94 13.12 3.03
C PRO A 65 29.98 12.04 2.67
N VAL A 66 29.61 10.76 2.75
CA VAL A 66 30.51 9.62 2.52
C VAL A 66 30.44 9.22 1.05
N ALA A 67 31.46 9.63 0.29
CA ALA A 67 31.69 9.09 -1.05
C ALA A 67 31.83 7.56 -0.97
N ASN A 68 31.02 6.84 -1.75
CA ASN A 68 30.88 5.36 -1.83
C ASN A 68 29.78 4.70 -0.98
N TYR A 69 28.73 5.41 -0.59
CA TYR A 69 27.51 4.73 -0.13
C TYR A 69 26.93 3.87 -1.26
N THR A 70 26.56 2.63 -0.96
CA THR A 70 25.84 1.73 -1.87
C THR A 70 24.48 1.45 -1.25
N SER A 71 23.41 1.48 -2.05
CA SER A 71 22.09 1.15 -1.53
C SER A 71 22.07 -0.28 -1.02
N ASN A 72 21.43 -0.51 0.12
CA ASN A 72 21.38 -1.81 0.77
C ASN A 72 20.02 -2.05 1.41
N TRP A 73 19.64 -3.31 1.48
CA TRP A 73 18.49 -3.71 2.29
C TRP A 73 18.86 -3.67 3.76
N ILE A 74 17.87 -3.39 4.60
CA ILE A 74 17.91 -3.60 6.04
C ILE A 74 16.56 -4.18 6.48
N THR A 75 16.57 -4.99 7.53
CA THR A 75 15.32 -5.40 8.20
C THR A 75 14.88 -4.27 9.11
N VAL A 76 13.67 -3.74 8.89
CA VAL A 76 13.07 -2.70 9.74
C VAL A 76 12.02 -3.26 10.69
N PHE A 77 11.44 -4.41 10.34
CA PHE A 77 10.54 -5.15 11.21
C PHE A 77 10.89 -6.62 11.07
N ASP A 78 11.37 -7.22 12.17
CA ASP A 78 11.61 -8.65 12.31
C ASP A 78 10.42 -9.25 13.06
N GLY A 79 9.55 -9.99 12.36
CA GLY A 79 8.28 -10.38 12.97
C GLY A 79 8.46 -11.33 14.15
N GLU A 80 9.47 -12.19 14.13
CA GLU A 80 9.82 -13.12 15.20
C GLU A 80 10.14 -12.36 16.50
N ASP A 81 10.91 -11.27 16.41
CA ASP A 81 11.25 -10.39 17.53
C ASP A 81 10.00 -9.75 18.16
N TYR A 82 8.96 -9.51 17.35
CA TYR A 82 7.66 -8.99 17.78
C TYR A 82 6.60 -10.08 18.00
N GLY A 83 7.02 -11.32 18.23
CA GLY A 83 6.13 -12.39 18.67
C GLY A 83 5.36 -13.11 17.56
N LEU A 84 5.62 -12.81 16.28
CA LEU A 84 5.01 -13.44 15.11
C LEU A 84 5.62 -14.82 14.76
N ASN A 85 5.90 -15.64 15.77
CA ASN A 85 6.67 -16.90 15.66
C ASN A 85 5.84 -18.14 15.22
N ASP A 86 4.78 -17.98 14.42
CA ASP A 86 3.94 -19.09 13.93
C ASP A 86 3.82 -18.97 12.41
N THR A 87 3.81 -20.10 11.70
CA THR A 87 3.58 -20.21 10.24
C THR A 87 2.27 -19.60 9.73
N LYS A 88 1.41 -19.12 10.63
CA LYS A 88 0.17 -18.39 10.32
C LYS A 88 0.32 -16.87 10.44
N HIS A 89 1.51 -16.39 10.77
CA HIS A 89 1.82 -14.97 10.86
C HIS A 89 2.53 -14.43 9.62
N ASP A 90 2.72 -15.25 8.57
CA ASP A 90 3.05 -14.78 7.23
C ASP A 90 2.15 -13.58 6.86
N LEU A 91 2.78 -12.46 6.49
CA LEU A 91 2.07 -11.24 6.14
C LEU A 91 1.44 -11.37 4.75
N SER A 92 0.19 -10.92 4.62
CA SER A 92 -0.48 -10.79 3.32
C SER A 92 -0.48 -9.36 2.81
N ALA A 93 -0.41 -8.38 3.71
CA ALA A 93 -0.37 -6.96 3.38
C ALA A 93 0.23 -6.17 4.55
N PHE A 94 0.90 -5.06 4.24
CA PHE A 94 1.29 -4.08 5.25
C PHE A 94 1.22 -2.64 4.70
N SER A 95 1.09 -1.68 5.60
CA SER A 95 1.24 -0.24 5.36
C SER A 95 1.77 0.39 6.66
N PHE A 96 2.35 1.59 6.60
CA PHE A 96 2.83 2.31 7.77
C PHE A 96 2.15 3.66 7.89
N ASN A 97 2.17 4.20 9.11
CA ASN A 97 1.86 5.60 9.31
C ASN A 97 3.11 6.45 8.99
N GLU A 98 3.14 7.11 7.84
CA GLU A 98 4.31 7.90 7.42
C GLU A 98 4.66 9.03 8.39
N GLN A 99 3.67 9.56 9.11
CA GLN A 99 3.92 10.64 10.07
C GLN A 99 4.76 10.18 11.27
N THR A 100 4.71 8.89 11.64
CA THR A 100 5.57 8.36 12.71
C THR A 100 6.97 8.02 12.20
N PHE A 101 7.13 7.82 10.89
CA PHE A 101 8.43 7.55 10.24
C PHE A 101 9.25 8.83 9.97
N ASP A 102 8.63 10.02 9.92
CA ASP A 102 9.34 11.30 9.69
C ASP A 102 10.42 11.61 10.76
N TYR A 103 10.30 11.03 11.97
CA TYR A 103 11.31 11.20 13.03
C TYR A 103 12.60 10.39 12.81
N ILE A 104 12.60 9.36 11.94
CA ILE A 104 13.75 8.48 11.67
C ILE A 104 14.96 9.25 11.12
N PHE A 105 14.72 10.28 10.30
CA PHE A 105 15.79 10.91 9.52
C PHE A 105 16.44 12.12 10.22
N LEU A 106 16.02 12.47 11.44
CA LEU A 106 16.57 13.60 12.22
C LEU A 106 17.70 13.20 13.18
N GLY A 107 18.00 11.91 13.33
CA GLY A 107 19.11 11.38 14.11
C GLY A 107 19.59 10.07 13.49
N ASN A 108 20.87 9.72 13.65
CA ASN A 108 21.45 8.50 13.07
C ASN A 108 20.98 7.20 13.77
N GLU A 109 19.75 7.15 14.25
CA GLU A 109 19.16 6.06 15.02
C GLU A 109 17.69 5.95 14.61
N LEU A 110 17.30 4.80 14.04
CA LEU A 110 15.90 4.37 13.90
C LEU A 110 15.36 4.14 15.33
N ASP A 111 15.02 5.22 16.02
CA ASP A 111 14.32 5.19 17.32
C ASP A 111 12.88 5.61 17.07
N THR A 112 12.05 4.65 16.66
CA THR A 112 10.68 4.94 16.22
C THR A 112 9.61 4.27 17.06
N ASP A 113 8.60 5.08 17.37
CA ASP A 113 7.25 4.62 17.63
C ASP A 113 6.64 4.10 16.32
N GLU A 114 7.17 2.98 15.81
CA GLU A 114 6.74 2.37 14.55
C GLU A 114 5.25 2.05 14.64
N GLU A 115 4.47 2.57 13.70
CA GLU A 115 3.07 2.23 13.57
C GLU A 115 2.85 1.55 12.23
N LEU A 116 2.58 0.24 12.29
CA LEU A 116 2.36 -0.61 11.13
C LEU A 116 0.92 -1.13 11.14
N TYR A 117 0.33 -1.20 9.96
CA TYR A 117 -0.94 -1.86 9.71
C TYR A 117 -0.62 -3.17 8.99
N LEU A 118 -1.10 -4.29 9.52
CA LEU A 118 -0.71 -5.63 9.09
C LEU A 118 -1.94 -6.48 8.80
N SER A 119 -1.92 -7.23 7.71
CA SER A 119 -2.85 -8.33 7.47
C SER A 119 -2.08 -9.63 7.24
N PHE A 120 -2.76 -10.77 7.41
CA PHE A 120 -2.11 -12.08 7.48
C PHE A 120 -2.66 -13.07 6.44
N GLU A 121 -1.75 -13.86 5.87
CA GLU A 121 -2.06 -14.88 4.86
C GLU A 121 -2.98 -15.98 5.39
N ALA A 122 -2.90 -16.28 6.69
CA ALA A 122 -3.73 -17.31 7.29
C ALA A 122 -5.22 -16.97 7.22
N ASN A 123 -6.09 -17.99 7.09
CA ASN A 123 -7.54 -17.77 7.20
C ASN A 123 -7.92 -17.19 8.56
N ARG A 124 -7.15 -17.53 9.60
CA ARG A 124 -7.18 -16.92 10.91
C ARG A 124 -5.92 -17.26 11.69
N THR A 125 -5.51 -16.36 12.56
CA THR A 125 -4.38 -16.54 13.47
C THR A 125 -4.62 -15.86 14.82
N LYS A 126 -3.77 -16.17 15.81
CA LYS A 126 -3.75 -15.51 17.11
C LYS A 126 -2.57 -14.56 17.18
N ILE A 127 -2.85 -13.27 17.23
CA ILE A 127 -1.83 -12.26 17.41
C ILE A 127 -1.60 -12.01 18.91
N PRO A 128 -0.34 -11.85 19.37
CA PRO A 128 -0.05 -11.47 20.75
C PRO A 128 -0.85 -10.24 21.19
N GLY A 129 -1.35 -10.21 22.42
CA GLY A 129 -2.14 -9.07 22.95
C GLY A 129 -3.60 -9.03 22.51
N ILE A 130 -3.96 -9.56 21.33
CA ILE A 130 -5.33 -9.58 20.81
C ILE A 130 -6.08 -10.80 21.36
N PHE A 131 -6.78 -10.62 22.48
CA PHE A 131 -7.59 -11.67 23.12
C PHE A 131 -8.99 -11.16 23.50
N PRO A 132 -10.04 -12.03 23.45
CA PRO A 132 -10.04 -13.46 23.15
C PRO A 132 -10.28 -13.80 21.66
N THR A 133 -10.24 -12.80 20.78
CA THR A 133 -10.70 -12.91 19.38
C THR A 133 -9.61 -13.48 18.47
N TRP A 134 -10.02 -14.11 17.37
CA TRP A 134 -9.10 -14.50 16.30
C TRP A 134 -8.98 -13.33 15.33
N VAL A 135 -7.78 -13.10 14.79
CA VAL A 135 -7.59 -12.22 13.64
C VAL A 135 -7.77 -13.06 12.39
N TYR A 136 -8.69 -12.67 11.52
CA TYR A 136 -8.95 -13.32 10.24
C TYR A 136 -8.18 -12.62 9.13
N GLY A 137 -7.99 -13.29 7.99
CA GLY A 137 -7.27 -12.69 6.85
C GLY A 137 -8.00 -11.52 6.17
N GLN A 138 -9.22 -11.19 6.62
CA GLN A 138 -9.98 -10.00 6.21
C GLN A 138 -9.75 -8.81 7.15
N ASP A 139 -9.06 -9.04 8.27
CA ASP A 139 -8.84 -8.05 9.30
C ASP A 139 -7.49 -7.37 9.08
N ILE A 140 -7.36 -6.17 9.66
CA ILE A 140 -6.09 -5.45 9.74
C ILE A 140 -5.81 -5.20 11.22
N VAL A 141 -4.57 -5.48 11.61
CA VAL A 141 -4.05 -5.26 12.96
C VAL A 141 -3.11 -4.08 12.92
N LYS A 142 -3.20 -3.21 13.91
CA LYS A 142 -2.21 -2.17 14.15
C LYS A 142 -1.15 -2.69 15.12
N PHE A 143 0.09 -2.60 14.72
CA PHE A 143 1.27 -2.80 15.54
C PHE A 143 1.83 -1.44 15.93
N THR A 144 2.21 -1.29 17.20
CA THR A 144 2.95 -0.12 17.69
C THR A 144 4.18 -0.58 18.45
N ASN A 145 5.34 -0.03 18.08
CA ASN A 145 6.56 -0.10 18.88
C ASN A 145 6.66 1.15 19.76
N GLY A 146 7.29 1.08 20.94
CA GLY A 146 7.60 2.28 21.73
C GLY A 146 6.48 2.87 22.61
N ALA A 147 5.30 2.25 22.71
CA ALA A 147 4.14 2.78 23.44
C ALA A 147 4.45 3.35 24.85
N ALA A 148 4.50 4.69 24.94
CA ALA A 148 4.52 5.59 26.10
C ALA A 148 5.54 5.37 27.25
N ASN A 149 6.21 4.23 27.37
CA ASN A 149 7.15 3.91 28.46
C ASN A 149 8.27 2.91 28.06
N TYR A 150 8.87 3.06 26.87
CA TYR A 150 10.20 2.52 26.48
C TYR A 150 10.58 1.13 27.02
N ASP A 151 9.85 0.07 26.63
CA ASP A 151 10.33 -1.34 26.58
C ASP A 151 9.15 -2.28 26.18
N GLY A 152 8.55 -2.07 25.00
CA GLY A 152 7.50 -2.99 24.55
C GLY A 152 6.86 -2.61 23.22
N TYR A 153 6.14 -3.58 22.67
CA TYR A 153 5.27 -3.43 21.52
C TYR A 153 3.83 -3.83 21.89
N GLU A 154 2.85 -3.32 21.14
CA GLU A 154 1.45 -3.67 21.29
C GLU A 154 0.82 -3.95 19.94
N TYR A 155 -0.10 -4.92 19.91
CA TYR A 155 -0.99 -5.16 18.80
C TYR A 155 -2.42 -4.86 19.20
N GLU A 156 -3.15 -4.16 18.34
CA GLU A 156 -4.57 -3.90 18.50
C GLU A 156 -5.34 -4.21 17.21
N MET A 157 -6.61 -4.59 17.36
CA MET A 157 -7.50 -4.71 16.20
C MET A 157 -7.68 -3.31 15.60
N PHE A 158 -7.33 -3.12 14.34
CA PHE A 158 -7.47 -1.85 13.63
C PHE A 158 -8.70 -1.85 12.71
N PHE A 159 -8.96 -2.95 12.02
CA PHE A 159 -10.10 -3.10 11.13
C PHE A 159 -10.61 -4.54 11.20
N ASP A 160 -11.88 -4.71 11.58
CA ASP A 160 -12.58 -5.99 11.55
C ASP A 160 -13.38 -6.06 10.25
N GLY A 161 -12.89 -6.86 9.30
CA GLY A 161 -13.50 -6.94 7.96
C GLY A 161 -14.91 -7.52 7.98
N SER A 162 -15.21 -8.35 8.97
CA SER A 162 -16.49 -9.05 9.07
C SER A 162 -17.65 -8.13 9.43
N ASP A 163 -17.38 -7.07 10.22
CA ASP A 163 -18.37 -6.04 10.56
C ASP A 163 -18.87 -5.26 9.33
N VAL A 164 -18.01 -5.17 8.30
CA VAL A 164 -18.28 -4.39 7.08
C VAL A 164 -18.46 -5.25 5.84
N GLY A 165 -18.59 -6.57 6.01
CA GLY A 165 -19.07 -7.50 4.99
C GLY A 165 -18.03 -8.38 4.31
N LEU A 166 -16.74 -8.25 4.66
CA LEU A 166 -15.70 -9.20 4.22
C LEU A 166 -15.79 -10.46 5.07
N THR A 167 -16.39 -11.53 4.53
CA THR A 167 -16.81 -12.70 5.32
C THR A 167 -16.36 -14.05 4.73
N THR A 168 -15.69 -14.04 3.58
CA THR A 168 -15.31 -15.23 2.84
C THR A 168 -13.80 -15.32 2.63
N MET A 169 -13.27 -16.53 2.45
CA MET A 169 -11.83 -16.74 2.28
C MET A 169 -11.23 -16.11 1.01
N SER A 170 -12.05 -15.71 0.02
CA SER A 170 -11.57 -14.97 -1.15
C SER A 170 -11.42 -13.47 -0.90
N GLU A 171 -12.01 -12.96 0.19
CA GLU A 171 -11.99 -11.55 0.59
C GLU A 171 -10.81 -11.22 1.51
N LYS A 172 -9.81 -12.10 1.61
CA LYS A 172 -8.61 -11.80 2.37
C LYS A 172 -7.94 -10.55 1.82
N VAL A 173 -7.54 -9.68 2.72
CA VAL A 173 -6.80 -8.47 2.42
C VAL A 173 -5.37 -8.85 2.04
N ASP A 174 -4.91 -8.35 0.90
CA ASP A 174 -3.60 -8.68 0.32
C ASP A 174 -2.89 -7.48 -0.33
N GLY A 175 -3.40 -6.30 -0.06
CA GLY A 175 -2.79 -5.04 -0.40
C GLY A 175 -3.52 -3.99 0.40
N ILE A 176 -2.78 -3.12 1.09
CA ILE A 176 -3.36 -2.05 1.91
C ILE A 176 -2.53 -0.78 1.79
N SER A 177 -3.21 0.36 1.72
CA SER A 177 -2.62 1.67 1.97
C SER A 177 -3.55 2.40 2.95
N VAL A 178 -3.02 2.77 4.11
CA VAL A 178 -3.82 3.34 5.20
C VAL A 178 -3.51 4.83 5.30
N TRP A 179 -4.55 5.65 5.15
CA TRP A 179 -4.50 7.09 5.33
C TRP A 179 -5.21 7.43 6.64
N PRO A 180 -4.49 7.50 7.77
CA PRO A 180 -5.10 7.72 9.08
C PRO A 180 -5.64 9.16 9.21
N PRO A 181 -6.48 9.46 10.22
CA PRO A 181 -7.09 10.79 10.39
C PRO A 181 -6.11 11.96 10.35
N GLU A 182 -4.89 11.76 10.84
CA GLU A 182 -3.87 12.80 10.90
C GLU A 182 -3.32 13.18 9.52
N TYR A 183 -3.45 12.30 8.50
CA TYR A 183 -3.18 12.67 7.11
C TYR A 183 -4.17 13.72 6.65
N TYR A 184 -5.43 13.62 7.08
CA TYR A 184 -6.42 14.64 6.78
C TYR A 184 -6.06 15.94 7.47
N GLU A 185 -5.61 16.01 8.72
CA GLU A 185 -5.25 17.33 9.31
C GLU A 185 -4.24 18.13 8.47
N VAL A 186 -3.43 17.42 7.67
CA VAL A 186 -2.47 17.97 6.71
C VAL A 186 -3.09 18.24 5.32
N LEU A 187 -4.04 17.43 4.86
CA LEU A 187 -4.68 17.46 3.53
C LEU A 187 -6.16 17.98 3.51
N ALA A 188 -6.75 18.26 4.68
CA ALA A 188 -8.20 18.28 5.00
C ALA A 188 -8.99 19.41 4.35
N ALA A 189 -8.35 20.35 3.67
CA ALA A 189 -9.10 21.33 2.91
C ALA A 189 -9.68 20.73 1.61
N ASP A 190 -9.03 19.69 1.05
CA ASP A 190 -9.20 19.35 -0.37
C ASP A 190 -9.54 17.86 -0.64
N VAL A 191 -9.43 16.95 0.33
CA VAL A 191 -9.91 15.55 0.13
C VAL A 191 -11.40 15.47 0.43
N ASP A 192 -12.23 15.72 -0.58
CA ASP A 192 -13.65 15.44 -0.47
C ASP A 192 -13.80 13.90 -0.57
N PHE A 193 -14.45 13.26 0.39
CA PHE A 193 -14.98 11.90 0.20
C PHE A 193 -16.50 12.05 0.26
N PRO A 194 -17.30 11.18 -0.38
CA PRO A 194 -18.75 11.35 -0.36
C PRO A 194 -19.38 11.32 1.04
N TYR A 195 -18.64 10.85 2.05
CA TYR A 195 -19.01 10.88 3.47
C TYR A 195 -17.83 11.36 4.32
N ASP A 196 -18.14 11.70 5.58
CA ASP A 196 -17.15 12.00 6.61
C ASP A 196 -16.39 10.73 7.03
N CYS A 197 -15.12 10.63 6.62
CA CYS A 197 -14.22 9.53 6.95
C CYS A 197 -13.37 9.87 8.18
N ASN A 198 -14.00 10.31 9.27
CA ASN A 198 -13.32 10.85 10.45
C ASN A 198 -12.37 9.87 11.15
N ALA A 199 -12.48 8.56 10.90
CA ALA A 199 -11.57 7.54 11.40
C ALA A 199 -10.45 7.18 10.39
N GLY A 200 -10.41 7.83 9.23
CA GLY A 200 -9.42 7.62 8.17
C GLY A 200 -10.01 6.95 6.93
N VAL A 201 -9.15 6.75 5.93
CA VAL A 201 -9.46 5.96 4.73
C VAL A 201 -8.47 4.81 4.61
N ILE A 202 -9.00 3.64 4.25
CA ILE A 202 -8.20 2.45 3.95
C ILE A 202 -8.44 2.12 2.48
N PHE A 203 -7.38 2.13 1.69
CA PHE A 203 -7.40 1.51 0.38
C PHE A 203 -6.96 0.07 0.52
N LEU A 204 -7.67 -0.86 -0.10
CA LEU A 204 -7.29 -2.26 -0.07
C LEU A 204 -7.66 -3.02 -1.33
N SER A 205 -6.92 -4.08 -1.58
CA SER A 205 -7.29 -5.15 -2.51
C SER A 205 -7.69 -6.40 -1.73
N THR A 206 -8.32 -7.34 -2.44
CA THR A 206 -8.58 -8.67 -1.87
C THR A 206 -8.00 -9.75 -2.75
N ARG A 207 -7.70 -10.92 -2.17
CA ARG A 207 -7.11 -12.05 -2.89
C ARG A 207 -7.92 -12.58 -4.06
N GLY A 208 -9.20 -12.28 -4.11
CA GLY A 208 -10.09 -12.74 -5.15
C GLY A 208 -11.41 -11.99 -5.14
N ARG A 209 -12.51 -12.72 -5.34
CA ARG A 209 -13.83 -12.10 -5.40
C ARG A 209 -14.27 -11.58 -4.06
N TYR A 210 -14.81 -10.36 -4.07
CA TYR A 210 -15.41 -9.72 -2.91
C TYR A 210 -16.87 -9.37 -3.14
N ARG A 211 -17.62 -9.27 -2.04
CA ARG A 211 -19.00 -8.81 -2.00
C ARG A 211 -19.28 -8.09 -0.68
N VAL A 212 -19.20 -6.77 -0.73
CA VAL A 212 -19.44 -5.90 0.44
C VAL A 212 -20.75 -5.12 0.29
N ASN A 213 -21.25 -4.56 1.39
CA ASN A 213 -22.44 -3.73 1.34
C ASN A 213 -22.13 -2.43 0.59
N ASN A 214 -22.98 -2.08 -0.38
CA ASN A 214 -22.90 -0.79 -1.05
C ASN A 214 -23.56 0.30 -0.18
N ASN A 215 -23.00 1.51 -0.17
CA ASN A 215 -23.50 2.67 0.57
C ASN A 215 -24.90 3.15 0.12
N GLN A 216 -25.32 2.81 -1.11
CA GLN A 216 -26.66 3.08 -1.66
C GLN A 216 -27.64 1.91 -1.51
N GLY A 217 -27.23 0.83 -0.82
CA GLY A 217 -27.97 -0.42 -0.74
C GLY A 217 -27.59 -1.41 -1.84
N GLY A 218 -27.86 -2.69 -1.59
CA GLY A 218 -27.36 -3.78 -2.44
C GLY A 218 -25.91 -4.14 -2.09
N PHE A 219 -25.15 -4.59 -3.09
CA PHE A 219 -23.79 -5.08 -2.90
C PHE A 219 -22.84 -4.49 -3.94
N LEU A 220 -21.66 -4.08 -3.49
CA LEU A 220 -20.51 -3.83 -4.35
C LEU A 220 -19.78 -5.16 -4.54
N VAL A 221 -19.62 -5.60 -5.79
CA VAL A 221 -19.07 -6.91 -6.15
C VAL A 221 -17.99 -6.71 -7.19
N GLY A 222 -16.86 -7.37 -6.99
CA GLY A 222 -15.72 -7.34 -7.92
C GLY A 222 -14.77 -8.48 -7.65
N ASP A 223 -13.51 -8.29 -8.01
CA ASP A 223 -12.45 -9.28 -7.85
C ASP A 223 -11.13 -8.70 -7.34
N GLY A 224 -10.09 -9.52 -7.34
CA GLY A 224 -8.81 -9.18 -6.72
C GLY A 224 -7.91 -8.33 -7.60
N SER A 225 -8.44 -7.80 -8.70
CA SER A 225 -7.80 -6.76 -9.50
C SER A 225 -8.35 -5.36 -9.22
N ASP A 226 -9.40 -5.26 -8.41
CA ASP A 226 -9.97 -3.98 -7.98
C ASP A 226 -9.22 -3.41 -6.78
N VAL A 227 -9.23 -2.09 -6.65
CA VAL A 227 -8.88 -1.38 -5.41
C VAL A 227 -10.15 -0.80 -4.82
N LEU A 228 -10.43 -1.17 -3.57
CA LEU A 228 -11.52 -0.62 -2.77
C LEU A 228 -10.98 0.53 -1.91
N ALA A 229 -11.81 1.54 -1.70
CA ALA A 229 -11.61 2.53 -0.66
C ALA A 229 -12.70 2.35 0.41
N PHE A 230 -12.27 2.28 1.67
CA PHE A 230 -13.13 2.24 2.83
C PHE A 230 -13.05 3.56 3.57
N CYS A 231 -14.14 4.32 3.51
CA CYS A 231 -14.32 5.54 4.29
C CYS A 231 -14.72 5.16 5.72
N ALA A 232 -13.77 5.16 6.65
CA ALA A 232 -13.98 4.69 8.00
C ALA A 232 -14.64 5.77 8.86
N THR A 233 -15.70 5.38 9.56
CA THR A 233 -16.35 6.19 10.60
C THR A 233 -16.06 5.66 12.01
N ASN A 234 -15.70 4.38 12.10
CA ASN A 234 -15.18 3.75 13.30
C ASN A 234 -14.26 2.60 12.92
N LEU A 235 -13.18 2.42 13.69
CA LEU A 235 -12.19 1.37 13.52
C LEU A 235 -12.13 0.47 14.77
N GLY A 236 -11.36 -0.61 14.68
CA GLY A 236 -11.22 -1.66 15.69
C GLY A 236 -12.36 -2.67 15.69
N TYR A 237 -12.67 -3.25 16.84
CA TYR A 237 -13.62 -4.38 16.96
C TYR A 237 -15.09 -4.08 16.59
N ASN A 238 -15.45 -2.83 16.29
CA ASN A 238 -16.79 -2.47 15.85
C ASN A 238 -16.66 -1.62 14.58
N THR A 239 -15.97 -2.14 13.58
CA THR A 239 -15.61 -1.38 12.38
C THR A 239 -16.87 -0.93 11.65
N ALA A 240 -16.91 0.34 11.26
CA ALA A 240 -18.06 0.92 10.56
C ALA A 240 -17.60 1.97 9.55
N GLY A 241 -18.27 2.03 8.41
CA GLY A 241 -17.90 2.92 7.32
C GLY A 241 -18.59 2.58 6.02
N PHE A 242 -18.09 3.15 4.94
CA PHE A 242 -18.67 3.05 3.61
C PHE A 242 -17.66 2.53 2.60
N TRP A 243 -18.09 1.56 1.80
CA TRP A 243 -17.29 1.02 0.71
C TRP A 243 -17.46 1.80 -0.58
N PHE A 244 -16.36 1.92 -1.29
CA PHE A 244 -16.29 2.39 -2.66
C PHE A 244 -15.31 1.57 -3.46
N ARG A 245 -15.52 1.47 -4.77
CA ARG A 245 -14.49 1.07 -5.73
C ARG A 245 -13.68 2.32 -6.10
N ALA A 246 -12.38 2.31 -5.83
CA ALA A 246 -11.45 3.36 -6.28
C ALA A 246 -10.91 3.05 -7.67
N PHE A 247 -10.60 1.78 -7.94
CA PHE A 247 -10.10 1.30 -9.22
C PHE A 247 -10.82 0.00 -9.62
N ASP A 248 -11.24 -0.08 -10.88
CA ASP A 248 -11.85 -1.27 -11.49
C ASP A 248 -10.82 -1.97 -12.37
N GLY A 249 -10.32 -3.13 -11.92
CA GLY A 249 -9.31 -3.88 -12.65
C GLY A 249 -9.84 -4.48 -13.95
N SER A 250 -11.16 -4.68 -14.05
CA SER A 250 -11.79 -5.17 -15.28
C SER A 250 -11.85 -4.10 -16.37
N GLU A 251 -12.01 -2.82 -16.01
CA GLU A 251 -11.91 -1.69 -16.95
C GLU A 251 -10.47 -1.48 -17.45
N ALA A 252 -9.47 -1.86 -16.66
CA ALA A 252 -8.06 -1.92 -17.08
C ALA A 252 -7.67 -3.24 -17.76
N ASN A 253 -8.63 -4.14 -18.02
CA ASN A 253 -8.39 -5.47 -18.61
C ASN A 253 -7.30 -6.28 -17.91
N ILE A 254 -7.19 -6.20 -16.57
CA ILE A 254 -6.25 -7.01 -15.79
C ILE A 254 -6.65 -8.49 -15.88
N ASP A 255 -5.77 -9.31 -16.45
CA ASP A 255 -5.92 -10.78 -16.50
C ASP A 255 -4.63 -11.43 -15.99
N PRO A 256 -4.71 -12.38 -15.03
CA PRO A 256 -5.91 -12.85 -14.35
C PRO A 256 -6.49 -11.83 -13.32
N PRO A 257 -7.79 -11.93 -12.97
CA PRO A 257 -8.53 -11.00 -12.09
C PRO A 257 -8.13 -11.06 -10.60
N ASN A 258 -6.95 -11.56 -10.29
CA ASN A 258 -6.39 -11.66 -8.95
C ASN A 258 -4.86 -11.53 -8.96
N ALA A 259 -4.35 -10.83 -9.97
CA ALA A 259 -2.93 -10.62 -10.15
C ALA A 259 -2.37 -9.54 -9.23
N LEU A 260 -3.18 -8.54 -8.85
CA LEU A 260 -2.76 -7.44 -7.99
C LEU A 260 -2.56 -7.94 -6.54
N THR A 261 -1.51 -7.45 -5.90
CA THR A 261 -1.19 -7.58 -4.46
C THR A 261 -0.31 -6.38 -4.09
N GLY A 262 0.02 -6.20 -2.81
CA GLY A 262 1.03 -5.21 -2.42
C GLY A 262 0.71 -3.81 -2.90
N LEU A 263 -0.30 -3.20 -2.33
CA LEU A 263 -0.87 -1.93 -2.78
C LEU A 263 -0.25 -0.77 -2.01
N ASP A 264 0.08 0.32 -2.70
CA ASP A 264 0.35 1.60 -2.04
C ASP A 264 -0.22 2.78 -2.84
N VAL A 265 -1.06 3.61 -2.21
CA VAL A 265 -1.77 4.70 -2.91
C VAL A 265 -1.01 5.99 -2.74
N ILE A 266 -0.48 6.50 -3.86
CA ILE A 266 0.45 7.63 -3.88
C ILE A 266 -0.21 8.96 -4.24
N ASP A 267 -1.39 8.92 -4.87
CA ASP A 267 -2.15 10.12 -5.27
C ASP A 267 -3.63 9.81 -5.43
N VAL A 268 -4.48 10.75 -5.01
CA VAL A 268 -5.92 10.77 -5.28
C VAL A 268 -6.28 12.17 -5.73
N ASP A 269 -6.89 12.33 -6.92
CA ASP A 269 -7.19 13.65 -7.47
C ASP A 269 -8.19 14.38 -6.57
N TYR A 270 -7.71 15.40 -5.86
CA TYR A 270 -8.45 16.13 -4.84
C TYR A 270 -9.49 17.12 -5.40
N TYR A 271 -9.38 17.53 -6.68
CA TYR A 271 -10.21 18.60 -7.23
C TYR A 271 -11.31 18.09 -8.17
N GLY A 272 -12.54 17.98 -7.65
CA GLY A 272 -13.73 17.96 -8.50
C GLY A 272 -14.74 16.84 -8.24
N ILE A 273 -14.94 16.44 -6.98
CA ILE A 273 -16.06 15.55 -6.63
C ILE A 273 -17.35 16.28 -6.85
N THR A 274 -17.89 16.13 -8.05
CA THR A 274 -19.33 16.18 -8.20
C THR A 274 -19.85 14.89 -7.59
N SER A 275 -20.74 15.01 -6.61
CA SER A 275 -21.36 13.95 -5.80
C SER A 275 -22.15 12.90 -6.58
N ASN A 276 -21.62 12.38 -7.69
CA ASN A 276 -22.26 11.34 -8.48
C ASN A 276 -21.96 9.98 -7.82
N VAL A 277 -22.51 9.80 -6.63
CA VAL A 277 -22.36 8.60 -5.80
C VAL A 277 -23.07 7.36 -6.40
N ASP A 278 -23.58 7.45 -7.62
CA ASP A 278 -24.62 6.60 -8.21
C ASP A 278 -24.21 5.15 -8.53
N SER A 279 -22.95 4.77 -8.31
CA SER A 279 -22.43 3.43 -8.65
C SER A 279 -21.65 2.73 -7.54
N GLY A 280 -21.42 3.39 -6.39
CA GLY A 280 -20.47 2.89 -5.40
C GLY A 280 -19.01 2.90 -5.89
N THR A 281 -18.70 3.63 -6.96
CA THR A 281 -17.34 3.89 -7.46
C THR A 281 -17.00 5.36 -7.22
N ILE A 282 -15.79 5.66 -6.76
CA ILE A 282 -15.29 7.04 -6.62
C ILE A 282 -14.94 7.57 -8.00
N ASP A 283 -15.42 8.75 -8.38
CA ASP A 283 -15.17 9.33 -9.72
C ASP A 283 -13.77 9.99 -9.87
N ASN A 284 -13.03 10.13 -8.76
CA ASN A 284 -11.72 10.76 -8.73
C ASN A 284 -10.67 9.94 -9.47
N GLY A 285 -9.62 10.63 -9.91
CA GLY A 285 -8.39 9.95 -10.28
C GLY A 285 -7.73 9.34 -9.05
N ILE A 286 -7.09 8.19 -9.25
CA ILE A 286 -6.23 7.55 -8.25
C ILE A 286 -4.99 7.05 -8.96
N THR A 287 -3.84 7.22 -8.34
CA THR A 287 -2.59 6.56 -8.72
C THR A 287 -2.12 5.73 -7.55
N PHE A 288 -1.80 4.48 -7.82
CA PHE A 288 -1.25 3.58 -6.82
C PHE A 288 -0.18 2.71 -7.45
N LEU A 289 0.76 2.30 -6.62
CA LEU A 289 1.75 1.29 -6.96
C LEU A 289 1.26 -0.07 -6.52
N PHE A 290 1.68 -1.08 -7.26
CA PHE A 290 1.45 -2.45 -6.86
C PHE A 290 2.56 -3.40 -7.30
N THR A 291 2.69 -4.51 -6.58
CA THR A 291 3.43 -5.68 -7.05
C THR A 291 2.46 -6.76 -7.48
N PRO A 292 2.63 -7.40 -8.63
CA PRO A 292 1.74 -8.47 -9.03
C PRO A 292 2.20 -9.78 -8.40
N ARG A 293 1.24 -10.60 -7.98
CA ARG A 293 1.56 -11.92 -7.40
C ARG A 293 1.82 -13.02 -8.42
N ARG A 294 1.69 -12.69 -9.69
CA ARG A 294 1.84 -13.58 -10.85
C ARG A 294 1.89 -12.72 -12.10
N ASP A 295 2.38 -13.32 -13.16
CA ASP A 295 2.35 -12.68 -14.47
C ASP A 295 0.92 -12.27 -14.85
N PHE A 296 0.79 -11.08 -15.44
CA PHE A 296 -0.49 -10.51 -15.82
C PHE A 296 -0.39 -9.73 -17.13
N THR A 297 -1.55 -9.46 -17.71
CA THR A 297 -1.71 -8.46 -18.77
C THR A 297 -2.72 -7.41 -18.37
N GLY A 298 -2.59 -6.19 -18.89
CA GLY A 298 -3.61 -5.16 -18.77
C GLY A 298 -3.42 -4.03 -19.77
N ASP A 299 -4.36 -3.10 -19.83
CA ASP A 299 -4.33 -1.99 -20.77
C ASP A 299 -3.40 -0.87 -20.31
N THR A 300 -2.70 -0.25 -21.25
CA THR A 300 -1.81 0.91 -21.02
C THR A 300 -2.46 2.21 -21.49
N GLU A 301 -1.91 3.35 -21.05
CA GLU A 301 -2.31 4.65 -21.61
C GLU A 301 -2.07 4.67 -23.13
N GLY A 302 -3.14 4.83 -23.92
CA GLY A 302 -3.07 4.85 -25.38
C GLY A 302 -3.45 3.54 -26.08
N GLY A 303 -3.90 2.53 -25.33
CA GLY A 303 -4.52 1.32 -25.89
C GLY A 303 -3.55 0.22 -26.31
N GLY A 304 -2.35 0.18 -25.73
CA GLY A 304 -1.46 -0.98 -25.78
C GLY A 304 -1.72 -1.95 -24.62
N THR A 305 -1.02 -3.08 -24.62
CA THR A 305 -1.07 -4.07 -23.53
C THR A 305 0.24 -4.06 -22.75
N LEU A 306 0.15 -3.90 -21.44
CA LEU A 306 1.22 -4.13 -20.48
C LEU A 306 1.31 -5.63 -20.21
N TYR A 307 2.53 -6.16 -20.14
CA TYR A 307 2.82 -7.48 -19.63
C TYR A 307 3.67 -7.30 -18.38
N GLY A 308 3.10 -7.55 -17.21
CA GLY A 308 3.85 -7.48 -15.96
C GLY A 308 4.16 -8.88 -15.43
N GLN A 309 5.28 -9.00 -14.74
CA GLN A 309 5.76 -10.23 -14.13
C GLN A 309 5.73 -10.13 -12.61
N ALA A 310 5.65 -11.29 -11.95
CA ALA A 310 5.76 -11.36 -10.50
C ALA A 310 6.96 -10.57 -9.95
N SER A 311 6.76 -9.86 -8.84
CA SER A 311 7.81 -9.05 -8.19
C SER A 311 8.37 -7.92 -9.06
N GLU A 312 7.54 -7.38 -9.95
CA GLU A 312 7.78 -6.08 -10.59
C GLU A 312 6.92 -5.00 -9.95
N LEU A 313 7.48 -3.82 -9.76
CA LEU A 313 6.74 -2.63 -9.37
C LEU A 313 6.01 -2.06 -10.59
N ASN A 314 4.69 -1.95 -10.50
CA ASN A 314 3.82 -1.39 -11.53
C ASN A 314 2.92 -0.31 -10.91
N ALA A 315 2.23 0.46 -11.74
CA ALA A 315 1.22 1.42 -11.28
C ALA A 315 -0.13 1.13 -11.91
N GLY A 316 -1.18 1.26 -11.12
CA GLY A 316 -2.55 1.38 -11.60
C GLY A 316 -2.98 2.84 -11.53
N ILE A 317 -3.59 3.30 -12.62
CA ILE A 317 -3.98 4.69 -12.77
C ILE A 317 -5.43 4.76 -13.22
N LYS A 318 -6.20 5.56 -12.50
CA LYS A 318 -7.50 6.05 -12.94
C LYS A 318 -7.42 7.53 -13.24
N ASP A 319 -7.86 7.94 -14.43
CA ASP A 319 -8.01 9.36 -14.81
C ASP A 319 -9.40 9.58 -15.41
N GLY A 320 -10.31 10.11 -14.59
CA GLY A 320 -11.75 10.16 -14.88
C GLY A 320 -12.32 8.76 -15.05
N ASN A 321 -12.83 8.44 -16.25
CA ASN A 321 -13.42 7.12 -16.55
C ASN A 321 -12.42 6.13 -17.16
N HIS A 322 -11.14 6.49 -17.31
CA HIS A 322 -10.14 5.62 -17.90
C HIS A 322 -9.33 4.94 -16.81
N HIS A 323 -9.26 3.61 -16.87
CA HIS A 323 -8.44 2.77 -16.01
C HIS A 323 -7.35 2.16 -16.88
N TYR A 324 -6.09 2.28 -16.46
CA TYR A 324 -4.96 1.73 -17.20
C TYR A 324 -3.78 1.49 -16.26
N LEU A 325 -2.77 0.83 -16.80
CA LEU A 325 -1.56 0.45 -16.10
C LEU A 325 -0.35 1.11 -16.73
N ASP A 326 0.70 1.26 -15.93
CA ASP A 326 2.01 1.71 -16.35
C ASP A 326 3.10 0.90 -15.63
N GLY A 327 4.27 0.78 -16.26
CA GLY A 327 5.39 -0.04 -15.77
C GLY A 327 5.92 -1.07 -16.79
N PRO A 328 6.71 -2.06 -16.31
CA PRO A 328 7.25 -2.14 -14.95
C PRO A 328 8.25 -1.00 -14.70
N PHE A 329 8.21 -0.43 -13.50
CA PHE A 329 9.15 0.62 -13.07
C PHE A 329 10.42 0.02 -12.50
N TRP A 330 10.30 -1.11 -11.83
CA TRP A 330 11.41 -1.79 -11.18
C TRP A 330 11.15 -3.29 -11.11
N ASN A 331 12.16 -4.10 -11.46
CA ASN A 331 12.16 -5.53 -11.16
C ASN A 331 13.10 -5.79 -9.97
N PHE A 332 12.56 -6.23 -8.84
CA PHE A 332 13.30 -6.39 -7.59
C PHE A 332 14.40 -7.47 -7.64
N ASN A 333 14.45 -8.28 -8.70
CA ASN A 333 15.42 -9.37 -8.86
C ASN A 333 16.39 -9.17 -10.03
N GLU A 334 16.10 -8.26 -10.97
CA GLU A 334 16.88 -8.10 -12.20
C GLU A 334 17.45 -6.70 -12.40
N ASP A 335 17.01 -5.70 -11.64
CA ASP A 335 17.51 -4.33 -11.78
C ASP A 335 18.89 -4.18 -11.13
N GLY A 336 19.91 -3.95 -11.95
CA GLY A 336 21.30 -3.76 -11.50
C GLY A 336 21.56 -2.46 -10.72
N SER A 337 20.54 -1.61 -10.53
CA SER A 337 20.62 -0.36 -9.77
C SER A 337 20.61 -0.59 -8.26
N TYR A 338 19.99 -1.68 -7.80
CA TYR A 338 19.83 -2.01 -6.38
C TYR A 338 20.16 -3.49 -6.12
N PRO A 339 20.50 -3.89 -4.88
CA PRO A 339 20.69 -5.29 -4.57
C PRO A 339 19.40 -6.08 -4.83
N ALA A 340 19.51 -7.18 -5.59
CA ALA A 340 18.40 -8.09 -5.83
C ALA A 340 17.90 -8.72 -4.51
N VAL A 341 16.59 -8.88 -4.38
CA VAL A 341 15.97 -9.50 -3.20
C VAL A 341 16.06 -11.04 -3.22
N ASN A 342 16.25 -11.65 -4.40
CA ASN A 342 16.32 -13.11 -4.62
C ASN A 342 15.09 -13.89 -4.15
N GLY A 343 13.92 -13.30 -4.29
CA GLY A 343 12.67 -13.88 -3.81
C GLY A 343 11.46 -13.24 -4.46
N PHE A 344 10.30 -13.60 -3.94
CA PHE A 344 9.04 -13.04 -4.39
C PHE A 344 8.60 -11.92 -3.46
N VAL A 345 8.52 -10.69 -3.97
CA VAL A 345 7.93 -9.54 -3.27
C VAL A 345 6.40 -9.68 -3.31
N GLU A 346 5.77 -9.88 -2.15
CA GLU A 346 4.32 -9.95 -2.01
C GLU A 346 3.70 -8.56 -1.76
N ASN A 347 4.42 -7.69 -1.03
CA ASN A 347 3.91 -6.39 -0.63
C ASN A 347 4.94 -5.28 -0.71
N ILE A 348 4.45 -4.06 -0.88
CA ILE A 348 5.22 -2.83 -0.93
C ILE A 348 4.51 -1.72 -0.15
N SER A 349 5.28 -0.75 0.32
CA SER A 349 4.78 0.58 0.69
C SER A 349 5.94 1.58 0.63
N LEU A 350 5.68 2.84 0.30
CA LEU A 350 6.66 3.88 0.02
C LEU A 350 6.60 5.02 1.03
N LEU A 351 7.75 5.56 1.41
CA LEU A 351 7.78 6.84 2.14
C LEU A 351 7.45 7.96 1.16
N ASP A 352 6.17 8.18 0.92
CA ASP A 352 5.68 9.05 -0.14
C ASP A 352 4.77 10.17 0.36
N MET A 353 5.01 10.64 1.61
CA MET A 353 4.33 11.77 2.28
C MET A 353 3.56 12.60 1.26
N PRO A 354 2.21 12.47 1.21
CA PRO A 354 1.43 12.80 0.03
C PRO A 354 1.89 14.13 -0.54
N SER A 355 2.53 14.07 -1.70
CA SER A 355 3.31 15.18 -2.21
C SER A 355 2.40 16.39 -2.39
N PHE A 356 2.67 17.47 -1.63
CA PHE A 356 1.93 18.72 -1.78
C PHE A 356 2.19 19.29 -3.19
N PRO A 357 1.16 19.74 -3.93
CA PRO A 357 1.36 20.42 -5.21
C PRO A 357 2.11 21.76 -5.12
#